data_AF-A0A939A9K6-F1
#
_entry.id   AF-A0A939A9K6-F1
#
_cell.length_a   1.000
_cell.length_b   1.000
_cell.length_c   1.000
_cell.angle_alpha   90.00
_cell.angle_beta   90.00
_cell.angle_gamma   90.00
#
_symmetry.space_group_name_H-M   'P 1'
#
loop_
_entity.id
_entity.type
_entity.pdbx_description
1 polymer ?
#
loop_
_entity_poly.entity_id
_entity_poly.type
_entity_poly.pdbx_seq_one_letter_code
_entity_poly.pdbx_strand_id
1 'polypeptide(L)'
;MSIQCTNCGKEVEKGQCYEHQGRSLCEDCYMNTLSSLQACDPWAVHSAKTFLRGKDKLSTLTPLQEKIVDYIKGKGEAGIEEIMEKRIRCAQAHGDPERSQERRKNLFCIVLSSP
;
A
#
# COMPACT_ATOMS: atom_id res chain seq x y z
N MET A 1 -26.08 -32.68 -9.12
CA MET A 1 -24.94 -32.94 -10.03
C MET A 1 -23.73 -32.22 -9.46
N SER A 2 -22.68 -32.95 -9.07
CA SER A 2 -21.41 -32.38 -8.60
C SER A 2 -20.45 -32.16 -9.77
N ILE A 3 -19.61 -31.13 -9.66
CA ILE A 3 -18.55 -30.77 -10.60
C ILE A 3 -17.24 -30.79 -9.81
N GLN A 4 -16.18 -31.30 -10.42
CA GLN A 4 -14.85 -31.27 -9.81
C GLN A 4 -14.12 -29.96 -10.15
N CYS A 5 -13.57 -29.33 -9.11
CA CYS A 5 -12.74 -28.15 -9.26
C CYS A 5 -11.47 -28.49 -10.06
N THR A 6 -11.20 -27.73 -11.12
CA THR A 6 -10.04 -27.95 -12.00
C THR A 6 -8.69 -27.75 -11.29
N ASN A 7 -8.65 -26.97 -10.20
CA ASN A 7 -7.40 -26.61 -9.51
C ASN A 7 -7.08 -27.54 -8.32
N CYS A 8 -8.07 -27.88 -7.50
CA CYS A 8 -7.85 -28.68 -6.28
C CYS A 8 -8.52 -30.05 -6.29
N GLY A 9 -9.30 -30.39 -7.33
CA GLY A 9 -10.00 -31.67 -7.45
C GLY A 9 -11.18 -31.88 -6.50
N LYS A 10 -11.52 -30.89 -5.64
CA LYS A 10 -12.68 -30.97 -4.74
C LYS A 10 -13.97 -31.10 -5.54
N GLU A 11 -14.87 -31.98 -5.11
CA GLU A 11 -16.24 -32.04 -5.61
C GLU A 11 -17.07 -30.91 -5.01
N VAL A 12 -17.69 -30.12 -5.88
CA VAL A 12 -18.53 -28.98 -5.54
C VAL A 12 -19.88 -29.14 -6.23
N GLU A 13 -20.96 -28.73 -5.59
CA GLU A 13 -22.25 -28.73 -6.26
C GLU A 13 -22.25 -27.78 -7.45
N LYS A 14 -22.95 -28.14 -8.53
CA LYS A 14 -23.03 -27.31 -9.74
C LYS A 14 -23.48 -25.86 -9.47
N GLY A 15 -24.27 -25.62 -8.42
CA GLY A 15 -24.70 -24.29 -8.00
C GLY A 15 -23.66 -23.48 -7.21
N GLN A 16 -22.58 -24.12 -6.74
CA GLN A 16 -21.49 -23.52 -5.95
C GLN A 16 -20.16 -23.49 -6.71
N CYS A 17 -20.19 -23.80 -8.00
CA CYS A 17 -19.03 -23.75 -8.87
C CYS A 17 -18.96 -22.42 -9.62
N TYR A 18 -17.76 -21.84 -9.72
CA TYR A 18 -17.50 -20.60 -10.42
C TYR A 18 -16.75 -20.88 -11.72
N GLU A 19 -17.10 -20.17 -12.80
CA GLU A 19 -16.39 -20.26 -14.07
C GLU A 19 -15.36 -19.13 -14.19
N HIS A 20 -14.11 -19.50 -14.48
CA HIS A 20 -13.03 -18.53 -14.73
C HIS A 20 -12.13 -19.04 -15.86
N GLN A 21 -12.01 -18.26 -16.94
CA GLN A 21 -11.19 -18.63 -18.13
C GLN A 21 -11.50 -20.04 -18.68
N GLY A 22 -12.78 -20.43 -18.71
CA GLY A 22 -13.23 -21.75 -19.18
C GLY A 22 -12.93 -22.91 -18.22
N ARG A 23 -12.53 -22.62 -16.97
CA ARG A 23 -12.32 -23.61 -15.90
C ARG A 23 -13.39 -23.50 -14.82
N SER A 24 -13.78 -24.64 -14.28
CA SER A 24 -14.72 -24.75 -13.16
C SER A 24 -13.95 -24.80 -11.85
N LEU A 25 -14.10 -23.80 -10.99
CA LEU A 25 -13.37 -23.64 -9.73
C LEU A 25 -14.32 -23.64 -8.52
N CYS A 26 -13.86 -24.21 -7.41
CA CYS A 26 -14.48 -24.00 -6.11
C CYS A 26 -14.25 -22.55 -5.63
N GLU A 27 -15.05 -22.09 -4.67
CA GLU A 27 -14.95 -20.74 -4.08
C GLU A 27 -13.51 -20.39 -3.66
N ASP A 28 -12.86 -21.24 -2.86
CA ASP A 28 -11.47 -21.02 -2.41
C ASP A 28 -10.49 -20.79 -3.58
N CYS A 29 -10.58 -21.60 -4.64
CA CYS A 29 -9.67 -21.52 -5.78
C CYS A 29 -9.99 -20.33 -6.69
N TYR A 30 -11.27 -19.99 -6.83
CA TYR A 30 -11.72 -18.82 -7.56
C TYR A 30 -11.19 -17.54 -6.88
N MET A 31 -11.32 -17.45 -5.56
CA MET A 31 -10.81 -16.33 -4.78
C MET A 31 -9.31 -16.18 -4.94
N ASN A 32 -8.52 -17.25 -4.78
CA ASN A 32 -7.07 -17.22 -4.97
C ASN A 32 -6.62 -16.83 -6.39
N THR A 33 -7.44 -17.12 -7.40
CA THR A 33 -7.15 -16.75 -8.78
C THR A 33 -7.37 -15.25 -9.01
N LEU A 34 -8.46 -14.70 -8.45
CA LEU A 34 -8.77 -13.27 -8.52
C LEU A 34 -7.87 -12.43 -7.63
N SER A 35 -7.53 -12.93 -6.45
CA SER A 35 -6.67 -12.29 -5.45
C SER A 35 -5.21 -12.70 -5.58
N SER A 36 -4.78 -13.08 -6.79
CA SER A 36 -3.36 -13.35 -7.05
C SER A 36 -2.53 -12.23 -6.44
N LEU A 37 -1.59 -12.61 -5.56
CA LEU A 37 -0.70 -11.65 -4.91
C LEU A 37 0.11 -10.98 -6.02
N GLN A 38 -0.37 -9.83 -6.49
CA GLN A 38 0.33 -9.03 -7.46
C GLN A 38 1.67 -8.67 -6.84
N ALA A 39 2.75 -8.99 -7.55
CA ALA A 39 4.07 -8.58 -7.12
C ALA A 39 4.05 -7.05 -6.95
N CYS A 40 4.30 -6.59 -5.73
CA CYS A 40 4.43 -5.16 -5.47
C CYS A 40 5.52 -4.60 -6.40
N ASP A 41 5.30 -3.39 -6.93
CA ASP A 41 6.21 -2.74 -7.88
C ASP A 41 7.68 -2.95 -7.47
N PRO A 42 8.51 -3.62 -8.31
CA PRO A 42 9.87 -3.99 -7.93
C PRO A 42 10.70 -2.80 -7.44
N TRP A 43 10.46 -1.61 -8.02
CA TRP A 43 11.09 -0.36 -7.60
C TRP A 43 10.64 0.09 -6.23
N ALA A 44 9.34 0.09 -5.93
CA ALA A 44 8.81 0.41 -4.59
C ALA A 44 9.43 -0.51 -3.51
N VAL A 45 9.50 -1.82 -3.78
CA VAL A 45 10.10 -2.80 -2.86
C VAL A 45 11.60 -2.54 -2.69
N HIS A 46 12.32 -2.29 -3.78
CA HIS A 46 13.75 -1.98 -3.75
C HIS A 46 14.01 -0.70 -2.94
N SER A 47 13.29 0.38 -3.24
CA SER A 47 13.41 1.65 -2.54
C SER A 47 13.13 1.50 -1.04
N ALA A 48 12.05 0.82 -0.65
CA ALA A 48 11.74 0.58 0.76
C ALA A 48 12.84 -0.21 1.48
N LYS A 49 13.40 -1.24 0.82
CA LYS A 49 14.48 -2.06 1.36
C LYS A 49 15.81 -1.31 1.47
N THR A 50 16.09 -0.39 0.56
CA THR A 50 17.38 0.33 0.51
C THR A 50 17.37 1.60 1.35
N PHE A 51 16.24 2.29 1.45
CA PHE A 51 16.12 3.59 2.11
C PHE A 51 16.47 3.56 3.61
N LEU A 52 16.28 2.42 4.28
CA LEU A 52 16.52 2.25 5.71
C LEU A 52 17.78 1.42 6.04
N ARG A 53 18.59 1.05 5.04
CA ARG A 53 19.80 0.25 5.29
C ARG A 53 20.90 1.13 5.91
N GLY A 54 21.24 0.84 7.15
CA GLY A 54 22.45 1.35 7.82
C GLY A 54 22.37 2.78 8.36
N LYS A 55 21.18 3.37 8.45
CA LYS A 55 20.97 4.69 9.06
C LYS A 55 19.81 4.66 10.05
N ASP A 56 19.95 5.34 11.18
CA ASP A 56 18.83 5.57 12.08
C ASP A 56 17.75 6.36 11.34
N LYS A 57 16.48 5.97 11.48
CA LYS A 57 15.35 6.52 10.70
C LYS A 57 15.25 8.05 10.76
N LEU A 58 15.75 8.65 11.83
CA LEU A 58 15.79 10.10 12.04
C LEU A 58 17.06 10.77 11.51
N SER A 59 18.18 10.04 11.43
CA SER A 59 19.48 10.58 10.97
C SER A 59 19.53 10.92 9.48
N THR A 60 18.49 10.53 8.72
CA THR A 60 18.36 10.85 7.28
C THR A 60 17.42 12.03 7.05
N LEU A 61 16.81 12.58 8.11
CA LEU A 61 15.93 13.73 7.98
C LEU A 61 16.72 14.96 7.59
N THR A 62 16.12 15.78 6.73
CA THR A 62 16.65 17.13 6.48
C THR A 62 16.48 17.99 7.74
N PRO A 63 17.29 19.05 7.93
CA PRO A 63 17.18 19.92 9.10
C PRO A 63 15.79 20.56 9.28
N LEU A 64 15.02 20.65 8.20
CA LEU A 64 13.64 21.09 8.25
C LEU A 64 12.70 19.99 8.76
N GLN A 65 12.84 18.76 8.24
CA GLN A 65 12.03 17.63 8.67
C GLN A 65 12.26 17.29 10.15
N GLU A 66 13.50 17.43 10.64
CA GLU A 66 13.81 17.31 12.08
C GLU A 66 13.00 18.30 12.91
N LYS A 67 12.95 19.58 12.50
CA LYS A 67 12.14 20.61 13.20
C LYS A 67 10.65 20.27 13.23
N ILE A 68 10.12 19.67 12.15
CA ILE A 68 8.72 19.21 12.12
C ILE A 68 8.52 18.06 13.11
N VAL A 69 9.43 17.08 13.10
CA VAL A 69 9.35 15.92 14.00
C VAL A 69 9.46 16.34 15.46
N ASP A 70 10.38 17.22 15.80
CA ASP A 70 10.56 17.73 17.16
C ASP A 70 9.35 18.55 17.61
N TYR A 71 8.76 19.33 16.70
CA TYR A 71 7.53 20.05 16.97
C TYR A 71 6.38 19.12 17.32
N ILE A 72 6.17 18.07 16.51
CA ILE A 72 5.11 17.09 16.72
C ILE A 72 5.37 16.30 18.01
N LYS A 73 6.62 15.89 18.29
CA LYS A 73 6.97 15.19 19.52
C LYS A 73 6.71 16.03 20.77
N GLY A 74 6.99 17.33 20.73
CA GLY A 74 6.77 18.23 21.85
C GLY A 74 5.28 18.50 22.13
N LYS A 75 4.45 18.52 21.08
CA LYS A 75 3.01 18.80 21.20
C LYS A 75 2.14 17.54 21.34
N GLY A 76 2.64 16.38 20.88
CA GLY A 76 1.92 15.12 20.78
C GLY A 76 1.21 14.94 19.43
N GLU A 77 0.61 16.01 18.91
CA GLU A 77 -0.05 16.04 17.60
C GLU A 77 0.01 17.45 16.99
N ALA A 78 -0.04 17.54 15.66
CA ALA A 78 -0.12 18.82 14.97
C ALA A 78 -0.93 18.69 13.67
N GLY A 79 -1.81 19.67 13.44
CA GLY A 79 -2.55 19.79 12.18
C GLY A 79 -1.65 20.30 11.05
N ILE A 80 -2.03 19.99 9.79
CA ILE A 80 -1.26 20.44 8.62
C ILE A 80 -1.25 21.97 8.53
N GLU A 81 -2.39 22.63 8.77
CA GLU A 81 -2.50 24.09 8.75
C GLU A 81 -1.55 24.74 9.77
N GLU A 82 -1.44 24.15 10.95
CA GLU A 82 -0.58 24.63 12.02
C GLU A 82 0.91 24.52 11.67
N ILE A 83 1.32 23.39 11.07
CA ILE A 83 2.70 23.20 10.62
C ILE A 83 3.05 24.23 9.53
N MET A 84 2.10 24.52 8.64
CA MET A 84 2.24 25.51 7.57
C MET A 84 2.30 26.94 8.11
N GLU A 85 1.47 27.28 9.10
CA GLU A 85 1.44 28.59 9.74
C GLU A 85 2.76 28.92 10.44
N LYS A 86 3.39 27.92 11.08
CA LYS A 86 4.74 28.07 11.64
C LYS A 86 5.84 28.29 10.58
N ARG A 87 5.46 28.41 9.30
CA ARG A 87 6.33 28.66 8.14
C ARG A 87 7.51 27.70 8.10
N ILE A 88 7.29 26.46 8.54
CA ILE A 88 8.25 25.37 8.33
C ILE A 88 8.13 24.99 6.85
N ARG A 89 8.69 25.84 5.98
CA ARG A 89 8.57 25.73 4.53
C ARG A 89 9.29 24.48 4.08
N CYS A 90 8.53 23.43 3.80
CA CYS A 90 9.00 22.26 3.05
C CYS A 90 9.39 22.72 1.66
N ALA A 91 10.68 22.99 1.45
CA ALA A 91 11.25 23.08 0.12
C ALA A 91 11.21 21.67 -0.50
N GLN A 92 10.06 21.30 -1.04
CA GLN A 92 9.93 20.08 -1.83
C GLN A 92 10.48 20.35 -3.23
N ALA A 93 11.78 20.11 -3.39
CA ALA A 93 12.41 20.07 -4.69
C ALA A 93 13.34 18.86 -4.79
N HIS A 94 12.81 17.65 -4.57
CA HIS A 94 13.46 16.41 -4.98
C HIS A 94 12.39 15.37 -5.37
N GLY A 95 12.21 15.14 -6.68
CA GLY A 95 11.58 13.92 -7.22
C GLY A 95 10.41 14.12 -8.19
N ASP A 96 10.72 14.03 -9.48
CA ASP A 96 9.92 13.77 -10.70
C ASP A 96 8.45 14.25 -10.84
N PRO A 97 8.13 15.07 -11.87
CA PRO A 97 6.78 15.60 -12.10
C PRO A 97 5.74 14.59 -12.65
N GLU A 98 6.12 13.40 -13.12
CA GLU A 98 5.19 12.47 -13.80
C GLU A 98 4.24 11.68 -12.88
N ARG A 99 4.44 11.68 -11.55
CA ARG A 99 3.67 10.82 -10.63
C ARG A 99 2.47 11.48 -9.95
N SER A 100 2.10 12.68 -10.40
CA SER A 100 1.07 13.52 -9.76
C SER A 100 -0.37 13.13 -10.12
N GLN A 101 -0.58 12.35 -11.18
CA GLN A 101 -1.93 12.09 -11.70
C GLN A 101 -2.60 10.83 -11.08
N GLU A 102 -1.82 9.86 -10.59
CA GLU A 102 -2.38 8.60 -10.08
C GLU A 102 -2.75 8.63 -8.58
N ARG A 103 -2.18 9.56 -7.79
CA ARG A 103 -2.42 9.62 -6.33
C ARG A 103 -3.82 10.09 -5.93
N ARG A 104 -4.59 10.72 -6.82
CA ARG A 104 -5.99 11.08 -6.54
C ARG A 104 -6.94 9.89 -6.52
N LYS A 105 -6.53 8.70 -6.99
CA LYS A 105 -7.39 7.51 -7.00
C LYS A 105 -7.14 6.54 -5.84
N ASN A 106 -5.95 6.58 -5.21
CA ASN A 106 -5.56 5.59 -4.19
C ASN A 106 -5.55 6.11 -2.74
N LEU A 107 -6.17 7.25 -2.45
CA LEU A 107 -6.37 7.73 -1.06
C LEU A 107 -7.37 6.88 -0.26
N PHE A 108 -8.03 5.90 -0.88
CA PHE A 108 -9.05 5.08 -0.22
C PHE A 108 -8.50 3.88 0.59
N CYS A 109 -7.23 3.48 0.41
CA CYS A 109 -6.76 2.20 0.96
C CYS A 109 -5.91 2.25 2.25
N ILE A 110 -5.65 3.41 2.85
CA ILE A 110 -4.75 3.50 4.03
C ILE A 110 -5.52 3.58 5.37
N VAL A 111 -6.84 3.76 5.38
CA VAL A 111 -7.58 4.00 6.65
C VAL A 111 -8.19 2.74 7.30
N LEU A 112 -8.19 1.56 6.65
CA LEU A 112 -8.91 0.39 7.18
C LEU A 112 -8.01 -0.83 7.48
N SER A 113 -6.85 -0.61 8.08
CA SER A 113 -6.06 -1.71 8.66
C SER A 113 -5.26 -1.24 9.88
N SER A 114 -6.00 -0.87 10.93
CA SER A 114 -5.54 -0.99 12.30
C SER A 114 -6.63 -1.75 13.08
N PRO A 115 -6.25 -2.66 13.98
CA PRO A 115 -7.14 -3.67 14.58
C PRO A 115 -8.28 -3.09 15.43
#